data_AF-A0A7W0LLM8-F1
#
_entry.id   AF-A0A7W0LLM8-F1
#
_cell.length_a   1.000
_cell.length_b   1.000
_cell.length_c   1.000
_cell.angle_alpha   90.00
_cell.angle_beta   90.00
_cell.angle_gamma   90.00
#
_symmetry.space_group_name_H-M   'P 1'
#
loop_
_entity.id
_entity.type
_entity.pdbx_description
1 polymer ?
#
loop_
_entity_poly.entity_id
_entity_poly.type
_entity_poly.pdbx_seq_one_letter_code
_entity_poly.pdbx_strand_id
1 'polypeptide(L)'
;MSLRGSALVLGAAVLALFWPVLIGGEVLFAGAENPVISDVGQVIHPWLEFGRTAIRAGELPAWNPYSLSGTPFFANAQAAVLGPFNLPVWLLPFDLGTAVSAALKVWVAGMGACVLVRALGLGPWPGLVAGGAYGFLPFGIVWLQFPHSSVWAFLPWMLWAGERVVQEGRARDAGWLALFSAAAFLGGHPESAVHVACVLGLYGIIRLLQRGALERRERLRRFGLIALGGSAGAMLAGAALLPILLNLKDAAWVEGRASQGQFHLPLESWRTFFFPDWWGRPTGTQLPAPANYNEGTIYPGAVALVLAGIGALAAPWRRTLPWLVLALIGLSAALGLPPVFQFLKSVPPFDVATNTRLIWLLGLAVAVLAAFGTERLLAGERPSKRVLALAGGAVAFGAIALLGLTPSIDELRLLGNHFRTGADYPEVIRLTTVVWWLLPVAGVLAVVLLRRRLGATAAAVIVLGLLALDLGHFAWGYNPYAGDMAETGDPKLGSDRVLVEALPPDGQMDLRLRDARGYDPPLPRLRYHRLWKRAVPDQALAAPVGIGAPADPADARLLRLLAVRTFIAPDGETTRDPAAASRAS
;
A
#
# COMPACT_ATOMS: atom_id res chain seq x y z
N MET A 1 14.59 -5.51 -26.88
CA MET A 1 14.72 -4.45 -25.85
C MET A 1 15.50 -5.02 -24.67
N SER A 2 16.53 -4.31 -24.21
CA SER A 2 17.33 -4.68 -23.04
C SER A 2 16.58 -4.36 -21.74
N LEU A 3 17.04 -4.89 -20.60
CA LEU A 3 16.53 -4.48 -19.28
C LEU A 3 16.68 -2.97 -19.04
N ARG A 4 17.72 -2.35 -19.60
CA ARG A 4 17.90 -0.88 -19.57
C ARG A 4 16.75 -0.17 -20.29
N GLY A 5 16.34 -0.66 -21.46
CA GLY A 5 15.18 -0.12 -22.18
C GLY A 5 13.89 -0.26 -21.38
N SER A 6 13.65 -1.40 -20.73
CA SER A 6 12.50 -1.59 -19.84
C SER A 6 12.51 -0.61 -18.66
N ALA A 7 13.66 -0.42 -18.03
CA ALA A 7 13.83 0.50 -16.91
C ALA A 7 13.53 1.96 -17.30
N LEU A 8 13.95 2.39 -18.50
CA LEU A 8 13.68 3.73 -19.02
C LEU A 8 12.19 3.93 -19.32
N VAL A 9 11.52 2.96 -19.93
CA VAL A 9 10.07 3.06 -20.22
C VAL A 9 9.25 3.12 -18.92
N LEU A 10 9.55 2.26 -17.94
CA LEU A 10 8.88 2.31 -16.64
C LEU A 10 9.21 3.59 -15.88
N GLY A 11 10.46 4.07 -15.94
CA GLY A 11 10.87 5.34 -15.37
C GLY A 11 10.13 6.53 -15.98
N ALA A 12 9.96 6.54 -17.30
CA ALA A 12 9.18 7.56 -18.00
C ALA A 12 7.70 7.53 -17.61
N ALA A 13 7.10 6.34 -17.44
CA ALA A 13 5.73 6.21 -16.97
C ALA A 13 5.56 6.74 -15.54
N VAL A 14 6.52 6.45 -14.65
CA VAL A 14 6.52 6.99 -13.28
C VAL A 14 6.67 8.51 -13.33
N LEU A 15 7.61 9.02 -14.11
CA LEU A 15 7.77 10.46 -14.28
C LEU A 15 6.50 11.10 -14.82
N ALA A 16 5.79 10.48 -15.75
CA ALA A 16 4.53 11.00 -16.27
C ALA A 16 3.41 11.09 -15.22
N LEU A 17 3.41 10.26 -14.17
CA LEU A 17 2.47 10.38 -13.06
C LEU A 17 2.91 11.45 -12.05
N PHE A 18 4.21 11.49 -11.73
CA PHE A 18 4.77 12.34 -10.68
C PHE A 18 5.41 13.64 -11.19
N TRP A 19 5.28 13.98 -12.47
CA TRP A 19 5.88 15.20 -13.02
C TRP A 19 5.48 16.48 -12.29
N PRO A 20 4.25 16.65 -11.76
CA PRO A 20 3.89 17.89 -11.08
C PRO A 20 4.71 18.12 -9.81
N VAL A 21 5.03 17.04 -9.08
CA VAL A 21 5.82 17.10 -7.83
C VAL A 21 7.33 16.95 -8.04
N LEU A 22 7.76 16.25 -9.08
CA LEU A 22 9.19 16.04 -9.33
C LEU A 22 9.83 17.19 -10.13
N ILE A 23 9.05 17.86 -10.97
CA ILE A 23 9.53 18.92 -11.89
C ILE A 23 8.63 20.16 -11.85
N GLY A 24 7.32 19.99 -11.65
CA GLY A 24 6.32 21.06 -11.73
C GLY A 24 6.27 22.02 -10.54
N GLY A 25 6.99 21.72 -9.44
CA GLY A 25 7.03 22.56 -8.24
C GLY A 25 5.84 22.40 -7.29
N GLU A 26 4.97 21.41 -7.52
CA GLU A 26 3.90 21.07 -6.58
C GLU A 26 4.44 20.17 -5.45
N VAL A 27 3.69 20.08 -4.34
CA VAL A 27 4.05 19.24 -3.19
C VAL A 27 3.10 18.06 -3.10
N LEU A 28 3.64 16.87 -2.81
CA LEU A 28 2.83 15.69 -2.51
C LEU A 28 2.23 15.82 -1.11
N PHE A 29 1.13 16.56 -0.98
CA PHE A 29 0.52 16.85 0.31
C PHE A 29 -0.80 16.09 0.49
N ALA A 30 -0.95 15.47 1.65
CA ALA A 30 -2.07 14.59 1.95
C ALA A 30 -2.84 15.13 3.16
N GLY A 31 -4.09 15.54 2.95
CA GLY A 31 -5.00 15.79 4.07
C GLY A 31 -6.23 16.63 3.74
N ALA A 32 -6.07 17.75 3.03
CA ALA A 32 -7.18 18.67 2.75
C ALA A 32 -8.10 18.16 1.62
N GLU A 33 -7.52 17.63 0.55
CA GLU A 33 -8.27 17.20 -0.65
C GLU A 33 -8.65 15.71 -0.65
N ASN A 34 -7.97 14.90 0.17
CA ASN A 34 -8.26 13.48 0.33
C ASN A 34 -8.27 13.11 1.82
N PRO A 35 -9.44 13.08 2.48
CA PRO A 35 -9.52 12.85 3.93
C PRO A 35 -9.12 11.43 4.34
N VAL A 36 -9.16 10.45 3.42
CA VAL A 36 -8.87 9.04 3.73
C VAL A 36 -7.36 8.79 3.91
N ILE A 37 -6.51 9.72 3.44
CA ILE A 37 -5.05 9.68 3.65
C ILE A 37 -4.58 10.77 4.64
N SER A 38 -5.47 11.30 5.48
CA SER A 38 -5.14 12.32 6.48
C SER A 38 -4.00 11.90 7.43
N ASP A 39 -3.91 10.62 7.79
CA ASP A 39 -2.78 10.07 8.58
C ASP A 39 -1.41 10.38 7.96
N VAL A 40 -1.33 10.53 6.64
CA VAL A 40 -0.07 10.86 5.97
C VAL A 40 0.44 12.23 6.39
N GLY A 41 -0.41 13.26 6.31
CA GLY A 41 -0.06 14.62 6.72
C GLY A 41 -0.03 14.80 8.24
N GLN A 42 -0.89 14.08 8.97
CA GLN A 42 -1.03 14.26 10.42
C GLN A 42 -0.03 13.45 11.25
N VAL A 43 0.57 12.40 10.69
CA VAL A 43 1.34 11.42 11.47
C VAL A 43 2.63 11.04 10.75
N ILE A 44 2.55 10.59 9.49
CA ILE A 44 3.72 10.07 8.76
C ILE A 44 4.69 11.19 8.40
N HIS A 45 4.20 12.31 7.86
CA HIS A 45 5.03 13.47 7.53
C HIS A 45 5.73 14.05 8.76
N PRO A 46 5.05 14.28 9.91
CA PRO A 46 5.71 14.68 11.16
C PRO A 46 6.83 13.73 11.60
N TRP A 47 6.61 12.42 11.54
CA TRP A 47 7.67 11.45 11.84
C TRP A 47 8.85 11.57 10.89
N LEU A 48 8.59 11.72 9.59
CA LEU A 48 9.64 11.91 8.61
C LEU A 48 10.41 13.22 8.85
N GLU A 49 9.76 14.35 9.12
CA GLU A 49 10.47 15.62 9.33
C GLU A 49 11.29 15.62 10.63
N PHE A 50 10.77 15.03 11.70
CA PHE A 50 11.52 14.83 12.94
C PHE A 50 12.75 13.94 12.72
N GLY A 51 12.58 12.78 12.07
CA GLY A 51 13.68 11.87 11.75
C GLY A 51 14.73 12.56 10.87
N ARG A 52 14.28 13.30 9.85
CA ARG A 52 15.15 14.07 8.95
C ARG A 52 15.95 15.13 9.69
N THR A 53 15.30 15.91 10.55
CA THR A 53 15.95 16.95 11.36
C THR A 53 17.07 16.36 12.21
N ALA A 54 16.78 15.28 12.97
CA ALA A 54 17.75 14.62 13.83
C ALA A 54 18.91 14.02 13.02
N ILE A 55 18.62 13.27 11.95
CA ILE A 55 19.65 12.64 11.10
C ILE A 55 20.57 13.70 10.48
N ARG A 56 20.02 14.82 10.00
CA ARG A 56 20.81 15.92 9.44
C ARG A 56 21.64 16.66 10.48
N ALA A 57 21.21 16.65 11.74
CA ALA A 57 22.00 17.14 12.87
C ALA A 57 23.10 16.15 13.30
N GLY A 58 23.20 14.97 12.69
CA GLY A 58 24.14 13.92 13.09
C GLY A 58 23.68 13.13 14.32
N GLU A 59 22.41 13.23 14.68
CA GLU A 59 21.81 12.55 15.80
C GLU A 59 21.04 11.31 15.35
N LEU A 60 21.14 10.23 16.13
CA LEU A 60 20.27 9.08 15.96
C LEU A 60 18.89 9.45 16.55
N PRO A 61 17.78 9.42 15.78
CA PRO A 61 16.45 9.74 16.28
C PRO A 61 15.92 8.60 17.17
N ALA A 62 16.49 8.44 18.37
CA ALA A 62 16.19 7.34 19.27
C ALA A 62 14.92 7.58 20.10
N TRP A 63 14.60 8.83 20.41
CA TRP A 63 13.55 9.22 21.34
C TRP A 63 12.74 10.39 20.80
N ASN A 64 11.42 10.22 20.70
CA ASN A 64 10.48 11.30 20.37
C ASN A 64 9.92 11.85 21.69
N PRO A 65 10.26 13.10 22.09
CA PRO A 65 9.75 13.71 23.31
C PRO A 65 8.36 14.34 23.17
N TYR A 66 7.81 14.38 21.95
CA TYR A 66 6.62 15.16 21.60
C TYR A 66 5.31 14.39 21.68
N SER A 67 5.35 13.06 21.69
CA SER A 67 4.18 12.20 21.76
C SER A 67 4.21 11.29 22.98
N LEU A 68 3.04 10.97 23.54
CA LEU A 68 2.84 10.00 24.62
C LEU A 68 3.73 10.24 25.85
N SER A 69 4.04 11.50 26.18
CA SER A 69 4.98 11.84 27.25
C SER A 69 6.43 11.37 27.01
N GLY A 70 6.76 10.97 25.78
CA GLY A 70 8.05 10.42 25.38
C GLY A 70 7.94 8.96 24.93
N THR A 71 8.40 8.67 23.71
CA THR A 71 8.28 7.36 23.05
C THR A 71 9.57 6.99 22.28
N PRO A 72 9.97 5.69 22.22
CA PRO A 72 11.17 5.27 21.49
C PRO A 72 10.98 5.34 19.97
N PHE A 73 11.35 6.47 19.35
CA PHE A 73 11.14 6.76 17.93
C PHE A 73 11.84 5.79 16.99
N PHE A 74 13.10 5.43 17.25
CA PHE A 74 13.83 4.48 16.40
C PHE A 74 13.17 3.08 16.37
N ALA A 75 12.39 2.75 17.40
CA ALA A 75 11.62 1.52 17.50
C ALA A 75 10.18 1.65 16.99
N ASN A 76 9.76 2.83 16.52
CA ASN A 76 8.54 2.98 15.75
C ASN A 76 8.79 2.37 14.36
N ALA A 77 8.08 1.27 14.07
CA ALA A 77 8.23 0.57 12.82
C ALA A 77 7.83 1.44 11.63
N GLN A 78 6.76 2.22 11.75
CA GLN A 78 6.22 3.04 10.67
C GLN A 78 7.10 4.24 10.31
N ALA A 79 7.83 4.78 11.28
CA ALA A 79 8.86 5.80 11.03
C ALA A 79 9.97 5.29 10.11
N ALA A 80 10.22 3.98 10.11
CA ALA A 80 11.10 3.28 9.16
C ALA A 80 12.44 4.00 8.96
N VAL A 81 13.12 4.37 10.06
CA VAL A 81 14.33 5.22 10.03
C VAL A 81 15.40 4.68 9.07
N LEU A 82 15.58 3.36 9.05
CA LEU A 82 16.53 2.66 8.18
C LEU A 82 15.91 2.15 6.86
N GLY A 83 14.69 2.57 6.55
CA GLY A 83 13.96 2.15 5.36
C GLY A 83 14.58 2.70 4.07
N PRO A 84 14.77 1.88 3.03
CA PRO A 84 15.47 2.31 1.81
C PRO A 84 14.75 3.43 1.06
N PHE A 85 13.41 3.46 1.13
CA PHE A 85 12.63 4.52 0.50
C PHE A 85 12.60 5.83 1.30
N ASN A 86 13.11 5.86 2.53
CA ASN A 86 13.23 7.10 3.29
C ASN A 86 14.56 7.82 3.03
N LEU A 87 15.52 7.16 2.37
CA LEU A 87 16.81 7.78 2.03
C LEU A 87 16.69 9.11 1.25
N PRO A 88 15.80 9.26 0.25
CA PRO A 88 15.60 10.55 -0.41
C PRO A 88 15.10 11.64 0.55
N VAL A 89 14.25 11.30 1.52
CA VAL A 89 13.74 12.25 2.52
C VAL A 89 14.87 12.79 3.39
N TRP A 90 15.83 11.93 3.75
CA TRP A 90 17.01 12.34 4.53
C TRP A 90 17.92 13.28 3.73
N LEU A 91 18.06 13.06 2.42
CA LEU A 91 19.06 13.73 1.57
C LEU A 91 18.54 14.97 0.82
N LEU A 92 17.26 15.02 0.48
CA LEU A 92 16.67 16.07 -0.36
C LEU A 92 15.83 17.08 0.49
N PRO A 93 15.39 18.22 -0.09
CA PRO A 93 14.30 19.00 0.48
C PRO A 93 13.11 18.08 0.80
N PHE A 94 12.39 18.33 1.90
CA PHE A 94 11.42 17.38 2.46
C PHE A 94 10.39 16.94 1.42
N ASP A 95 9.74 17.90 0.76
CA ASP A 95 8.68 17.65 -0.23
C ASP A 95 9.19 16.90 -1.46
N LEU A 96 10.37 17.26 -1.96
CA LEU A 96 11.00 16.53 -3.05
C LEU A 96 11.40 15.12 -2.60
N GLY A 97 11.86 14.96 -1.36
CA GLY A 97 12.26 13.69 -0.78
C GLY A 97 11.08 12.72 -0.64
N THR A 98 9.91 13.19 -0.19
CA THR A 98 8.69 12.38 -0.09
C THR A 98 8.14 12.03 -1.47
N ALA A 99 8.18 12.97 -2.44
CA ALA A 99 7.82 12.71 -3.83
C ALA A 99 8.73 11.67 -4.50
N VAL A 100 10.06 11.80 -4.33
CA VAL A 100 11.03 10.83 -4.86
C VAL A 100 10.86 9.46 -4.17
N SER A 101 10.60 9.43 -2.87
CA SER A 101 10.27 8.19 -2.15
C SER A 101 9.08 7.47 -2.77
N ALA A 102 7.98 8.18 -2.97
CA ALA A 102 6.76 7.65 -3.59
C ALA A 102 7.02 7.13 -5.01
N ALA A 103 7.68 7.91 -5.86
CA ALA A 103 8.04 7.52 -7.22
C ALA A 103 8.95 6.28 -7.24
N LEU A 104 9.93 6.19 -6.32
CA LEU A 104 10.82 5.04 -6.20
C LEU A 104 10.06 3.77 -5.81
N LYS A 105 9.06 3.83 -4.92
CA LYS A 105 8.25 2.65 -4.57
C LYS A 105 7.56 2.06 -5.80
N VAL A 106 6.90 2.91 -6.59
CA VAL A 106 6.21 2.52 -7.85
C VAL A 106 7.20 1.93 -8.84
N TRP A 107 8.34 2.59 -9.04
CA TRP A 107 9.36 2.14 -9.98
C TRP A 107 10.03 0.83 -9.55
N VAL A 108 10.40 0.67 -8.28
CA VAL A 108 11.01 -0.55 -7.73
C VAL A 108 10.03 -1.71 -7.82
N ALA A 109 8.77 -1.51 -7.45
CA ALA A 109 7.72 -2.53 -7.59
C ALA A 109 7.58 -2.99 -9.05
N GLY A 110 7.41 -2.03 -9.98
CA GLY A 110 7.23 -2.33 -11.39
C GLY A 110 8.47 -2.98 -12.03
N MET A 111 9.67 -2.46 -11.74
CA MET A 111 10.90 -3.05 -12.26
C MET A 111 11.10 -4.47 -11.71
N GLY A 112 10.81 -4.72 -10.43
CA GLY A 112 10.88 -6.05 -9.85
C GLY A 112 9.96 -7.05 -10.54
N ALA A 113 8.71 -6.65 -10.82
CA ALA A 113 7.77 -7.49 -11.56
C ALA A 113 8.24 -7.76 -13.00
N CYS A 114 8.78 -6.75 -13.68
CA CYS A 114 9.38 -6.90 -15.01
C CYS A 114 10.55 -7.90 -14.96
N VAL A 115 11.49 -7.75 -14.03
CA VAL A 115 12.65 -8.65 -13.90
C VAL A 115 12.22 -10.08 -13.55
N LEU A 116 11.24 -10.24 -12.66
CA LEU A 116 10.68 -11.53 -12.28
C LEU A 116 10.15 -12.29 -13.49
N VAL A 117 9.28 -11.68 -14.30
CA VAL A 117 8.72 -12.39 -15.47
C VAL A 117 9.75 -12.68 -16.56
N ARG A 118 10.80 -11.86 -16.66
CA ARG A 118 11.95 -12.13 -17.53
C ARG A 118 12.72 -13.37 -17.05
N ALA A 119 12.90 -13.55 -15.74
CA ALA A 119 13.49 -14.76 -15.17
C ALA A 119 12.60 -16.00 -15.33
N LEU A 120 11.28 -15.81 -15.48
CA LEU A 120 10.36 -16.88 -15.87
C LEU A 120 10.43 -17.24 -17.36
N GLY A 121 11.24 -16.53 -18.16
CA GLY A 121 11.46 -16.81 -19.58
C GLY A 121 10.53 -16.06 -20.54
N LEU A 122 9.86 -14.99 -20.10
CA LEU A 122 9.02 -14.16 -20.98
C LEU A 122 9.82 -13.03 -21.66
N GLY A 123 9.28 -12.50 -22.76
CA GLY A 123 9.83 -11.41 -23.54
C GLY A 123 9.87 -10.03 -22.83
N PRO A 124 10.49 -9.01 -23.44
CA PRO A 124 10.56 -7.66 -22.87
C PRO A 124 9.19 -6.96 -22.78
N TRP A 125 8.31 -7.17 -23.76
CA TRP A 125 6.97 -6.57 -23.78
C TRP A 125 6.07 -7.11 -22.65
N PRO A 126 5.97 -8.43 -22.43
CA PRO A 126 5.37 -8.98 -21.21
C PRO A 126 5.98 -8.44 -19.92
N GLY A 127 7.30 -8.22 -19.91
CA GLY A 127 8.01 -7.57 -18.81
C GLY A 127 7.47 -6.18 -18.49
N LEU A 128 7.29 -5.33 -19.52
CA LEU A 128 6.70 -4.00 -19.36
C LEU A 128 5.24 -4.06 -18.88
N VAL A 129 4.44 -5.01 -19.38
CA VAL A 129 3.05 -5.18 -18.92
C VAL A 129 3.01 -5.59 -17.45
N ALA A 130 3.82 -6.56 -17.03
CA ALA A 130 3.92 -6.94 -15.62
C ALA A 130 4.37 -5.77 -14.73
N GLY A 131 5.37 -5.01 -15.21
CA GLY A 131 5.91 -3.87 -14.48
C GLY A 131 4.94 -2.70 -14.37
N GLY A 132 4.23 -2.37 -15.44
CA GLY A 132 3.16 -1.38 -15.41
C GLY A 132 2.02 -1.81 -14.49
N ALA A 133 1.58 -3.06 -14.59
CA ALA A 133 0.45 -3.57 -13.81
C ALA A 133 0.72 -3.62 -12.30
N TYR A 134 1.91 -4.08 -11.89
CA TYR A 134 2.24 -4.16 -10.46
C TYR A 134 2.76 -2.84 -9.90
N GLY A 135 3.54 -2.08 -10.67
CA GLY A 135 4.06 -0.77 -10.24
C GLY A 135 2.93 0.21 -9.98
N PHE A 136 1.96 0.31 -10.89
CA PHE A 136 0.79 1.17 -10.79
C PHE A 136 -0.43 0.44 -10.21
N LEU A 137 -0.20 -0.60 -9.40
CA LEU A 137 -1.29 -1.35 -8.78
C LEU A 137 -2.17 -0.40 -7.95
N PRO A 138 -3.49 -0.34 -8.18
CA PRO A 138 -4.40 0.55 -7.47
C PRO A 138 -4.28 0.51 -5.94
N PHE A 139 -4.22 -0.69 -5.36
CA PHE A 139 -4.00 -0.86 -3.92
C PHE A 139 -2.65 -0.29 -3.45
N GLY A 140 -1.63 -0.34 -4.31
CA GLY A 140 -0.33 0.29 -4.04
C GLY A 140 -0.36 1.80 -4.12
N ILE A 141 -1.15 2.37 -5.03
CA ILE A 141 -1.34 3.81 -5.15
C ILE A 141 -2.09 4.37 -3.95
N VAL A 142 -3.16 3.72 -3.49
CA VAL A 142 -3.95 4.24 -2.35
C VAL A 142 -3.21 4.17 -1.02
N TRP A 143 -2.20 3.29 -0.93
CA TRP A 143 -1.33 3.14 0.24
C TRP A 143 0.11 3.60 -0.02
N LEU A 144 0.33 4.43 -1.04
CA LEU A 144 1.65 4.76 -1.57
C LEU A 144 2.57 5.41 -0.52
N GLN A 145 2.02 6.33 0.28
CA GLN A 145 2.76 7.06 1.29
C GLN A 145 2.90 6.30 2.61
N PHE A 146 2.26 5.13 2.75
CA PHE A 146 2.32 4.33 3.96
C PHE A 146 3.52 3.36 3.95
N PRO A 147 4.03 2.92 5.12
CA PRO A 147 5.21 2.06 5.19
C PRO A 147 5.02 0.68 4.57
N HIS A 148 3.83 0.08 4.66
CA HIS A 148 3.64 -1.28 4.16
C HIS A 148 3.82 -1.40 2.64
N SER A 149 3.51 -0.37 1.85
CA SER A 149 3.79 -0.36 0.40
C SER A 149 5.28 -0.46 0.09
N SER A 150 6.16 0.04 0.98
CA SER A 150 7.61 -0.16 0.91
C SER A 150 7.99 -1.63 0.95
N VAL A 151 7.35 -2.41 1.82
CA VAL A 151 7.61 -3.85 1.96
C VAL A 151 7.18 -4.59 0.69
N TRP A 152 5.96 -4.31 0.21
CA TRP A 152 5.39 -4.98 -0.95
C TRP A 152 6.10 -4.62 -2.25
N ALA A 153 6.67 -3.41 -2.37
CA ALA A 153 7.49 -3.03 -3.53
C ALA A 153 8.70 -3.98 -3.76
N PHE A 154 9.22 -4.62 -2.71
CA PHE A 154 10.31 -5.57 -2.82
C PHE A 154 9.88 -7.03 -3.02
N LEU A 155 8.59 -7.36 -2.90
CA LEU A 155 8.11 -8.74 -3.06
C LEU A 155 8.52 -9.35 -4.43
N PRO A 156 8.36 -8.67 -5.59
CA PRO A 156 8.77 -9.25 -6.86
C PRO A 156 10.28 -9.52 -6.95
N TRP A 157 11.10 -8.69 -6.29
CA TRP A 157 12.55 -8.88 -6.22
C TRP A 157 12.93 -10.07 -5.35
N MET A 158 12.24 -10.26 -4.22
CA MET A 158 12.38 -11.45 -3.38
C MET A 158 12.01 -12.71 -4.17
N LEU A 159 10.89 -12.70 -4.88
CA LEU A 159 10.47 -13.85 -5.71
C LEU A 159 11.41 -14.07 -6.90
N TRP A 160 11.97 -13.02 -7.48
CA TRP A 160 12.97 -13.13 -8.53
C TRP A 160 14.24 -13.82 -8.03
N ALA A 161 14.79 -13.37 -6.90
CA ALA A 161 15.98 -13.99 -6.32
C ALA A 161 15.69 -15.43 -5.88
N GLY A 162 14.51 -15.67 -5.30
CA GLY A 162 14.02 -17.02 -4.99
C GLY A 162 13.93 -17.92 -6.22
N GLU A 163 13.35 -17.43 -7.33
CA GLU A 163 13.28 -18.18 -8.58
C GLU A 163 14.67 -18.47 -9.14
N ARG A 164 15.64 -17.56 -9.00
CA ARG A 164 17.05 -17.82 -9.37
C ARG A 164 17.66 -18.93 -8.51
N VAL A 165 17.43 -18.94 -7.20
CA VAL A 165 17.84 -20.06 -6.33
C VAL A 165 17.17 -21.37 -6.76
N VAL A 166 15.88 -21.34 -7.11
CA VAL A 166 15.17 -22.52 -7.63
C VAL A 166 15.76 -23.01 -8.95
N GLN A 167 16.17 -22.11 -9.85
CA GLN A 167 16.73 -22.44 -11.16
C GLN A 167 18.17 -22.93 -11.09
N GLU A 168 19.04 -22.18 -10.42
CA GLU A 168 20.49 -22.33 -10.47
C GLU A 168 21.08 -22.95 -9.19
N GLY A 169 20.41 -22.77 -8.04
CA GLY A 169 20.83 -23.33 -6.75
C GLY A 169 22.15 -22.77 -6.22
N ARG A 170 22.50 -21.52 -6.55
CA ARG A 170 23.78 -20.86 -6.19
C ARG A 170 23.64 -20.01 -4.93
N ALA A 171 24.71 -19.95 -4.12
CA ALA A 171 24.77 -19.11 -2.93
C ALA A 171 24.69 -17.61 -3.25
N ARG A 172 25.20 -17.17 -4.41
CA ARG A 172 25.07 -15.78 -4.88
C ARG A 172 23.60 -15.34 -5.00
N ASP A 173 22.73 -16.22 -5.47
CA ASP A 173 21.30 -15.90 -5.60
C ASP A 173 20.63 -15.82 -4.23
N ALA A 174 21.08 -16.62 -3.25
CA ALA A 174 20.68 -16.47 -1.85
C ALA A 174 21.19 -15.15 -1.24
N GLY A 175 22.36 -14.65 -1.67
CA GLY A 175 22.85 -13.32 -1.29
C GLY A 175 21.98 -12.18 -1.84
N TRP A 176 21.55 -12.27 -3.09
CA TRP A 176 20.56 -11.32 -3.63
C TRP A 176 19.23 -11.40 -2.88
N LEU A 177 18.79 -12.61 -2.53
CA LEU A 177 17.60 -12.80 -1.72
C LEU A 177 17.74 -12.13 -0.34
N ALA A 178 18.88 -12.30 0.32
CA ALA A 178 19.16 -11.64 1.60
C ALA A 178 19.10 -10.12 1.48
N LEU A 179 19.67 -9.53 0.42
CA LEU A 179 19.61 -8.09 0.18
C LEU A 179 18.17 -7.58 0.04
N PHE A 180 17.35 -8.22 -0.81
CA PHE A 180 15.98 -7.79 -1.04
C PHE A 180 15.06 -8.10 0.13
N SER A 181 15.29 -9.19 0.86
CA SER A 181 14.62 -9.47 2.13
C SER A 181 14.95 -8.41 3.18
N ALA A 182 16.21 -8.00 3.32
CA ALA A 182 16.60 -6.92 4.23
C ALA A 182 15.89 -5.60 3.86
N ALA A 183 15.92 -5.23 2.58
CA ALA A 183 15.24 -4.03 2.09
C ALA A 183 13.73 -4.05 2.35
N ALA A 184 13.07 -5.21 2.15
CA ALA A 184 11.66 -5.39 2.47
C ALA A 184 11.38 -5.28 3.98
N PHE A 185 12.20 -5.91 4.82
CA PHE A 185 11.99 -5.94 6.27
C PHE A 185 12.31 -4.59 6.95
N LEU A 186 13.14 -3.76 6.31
CA LEU A 186 13.37 -2.37 6.69
C LEU A 186 12.24 -1.43 6.22
N GLY A 187 11.25 -1.93 5.48
CA GLY A 187 10.14 -1.14 4.93
C GLY A 187 9.15 -0.61 5.97
N GLY A 188 9.29 -0.96 7.25
CA GLY A 188 8.56 -0.34 8.34
C GLY A 188 7.16 -0.90 8.65
N HIS A 189 6.86 -2.10 8.15
CA HIS A 189 5.60 -2.77 8.46
C HIS A 189 5.80 -4.26 8.78
N PRO A 190 5.96 -4.62 10.07
CA PRO A 190 6.28 -5.99 10.49
C PRO A 190 5.25 -7.04 10.02
N GLU A 191 3.95 -6.72 10.03
CA GLU A 191 2.90 -7.63 9.55
C GLU A 191 3.14 -8.01 8.07
N SER A 192 3.42 -7.01 7.22
CA SER A 192 3.69 -7.27 5.79
C SER A 192 5.04 -7.96 5.57
N ALA A 193 6.05 -7.70 6.42
CA ALA A 193 7.34 -8.39 6.37
C ALA A 193 7.16 -9.90 6.58
N VAL A 194 6.32 -10.29 7.53
CA VAL A 194 5.95 -11.71 7.73
C VAL A 194 5.20 -12.26 6.52
N HIS A 195 4.21 -11.52 5.99
CA HIS A 195 3.46 -11.95 4.81
C HIS A 195 4.38 -12.26 3.62
N VAL A 196 5.29 -11.36 3.26
CA VAL A 196 6.20 -11.56 2.12
C VAL A 196 7.21 -12.69 2.36
N ALA A 197 7.65 -12.90 3.60
CA ALA A 197 8.52 -14.02 3.96
C ALA A 197 7.81 -15.38 3.80
N CYS A 198 6.57 -15.49 4.26
CA CYS A 198 5.76 -16.70 4.08
C CYS A 198 5.44 -16.97 2.62
N VAL A 199 5.13 -15.92 1.85
CA VAL A 199 4.85 -16.02 0.40
C VAL A 199 6.08 -16.50 -0.36
N LEU A 200 7.28 -16.00 -0.03
CA LEU A 200 8.55 -16.48 -0.59
C LEU A 200 8.75 -17.98 -0.32
N GLY A 201 8.50 -18.43 0.91
CA GLY A 201 8.59 -19.84 1.29
C GLY A 201 7.61 -20.71 0.50
N LEU A 202 6.32 -20.31 0.45
CA LEU A 202 5.27 -21.01 -0.30
C LEU A 202 5.60 -21.08 -1.79
N TYR A 203 5.98 -19.95 -2.39
CA TYR A 203 6.41 -19.89 -3.78
C TYR A 203 7.58 -20.83 -4.05
N GLY A 204 8.62 -20.78 -3.22
CA GLY A 204 9.78 -21.67 -3.31
C GLY A 204 9.40 -23.15 -3.26
N ILE A 205 8.51 -23.55 -2.34
CA ILE A 205 8.00 -24.92 -2.24
C ILE A 205 7.29 -25.33 -3.54
N ILE A 206 6.32 -24.54 -4.00
CA ILE A 206 5.57 -24.86 -5.23
C ILE A 206 6.53 -25.01 -6.41
N ARG A 207 7.47 -24.08 -6.58
CA ARG A 207 8.42 -24.08 -7.71
C ARG A 207 9.42 -25.24 -7.64
N LEU A 208 9.91 -25.60 -6.46
CA LEU A 208 10.79 -26.77 -6.29
C LEU A 208 10.05 -28.10 -6.54
N LEU A 209 8.78 -28.21 -6.14
CA LEU A 209 7.96 -29.39 -6.43
C LEU A 209 7.67 -29.53 -7.94
N GLN A 210 7.59 -28.43 -8.67
CA GLN A 210 7.44 -28.44 -10.13
C GLN A 210 8.71 -28.87 -10.86
N ARG A 211 9.88 -28.85 -10.21
CA ARG A 211 11.16 -29.31 -10.76
C ARG A 211 11.34 -30.81 -10.55
N GLY A 212 10.55 -31.61 -11.27
CA GLY A 212 10.52 -33.08 -11.13
C GLY A 212 11.86 -33.79 -11.39
N ALA A 213 12.77 -33.18 -12.14
CA ALA A 213 14.11 -33.72 -12.40
C ALA A 213 15.10 -33.55 -11.23
N LEU A 214 14.77 -32.76 -10.20
CA LEU A 214 15.66 -32.55 -9.06
C LEU A 214 15.49 -33.67 -8.02
N GLU A 215 16.61 -34.27 -7.64
CA GLU A 215 16.68 -35.19 -6.51
C GLU A 215 16.20 -34.53 -5.20
N ARG A 216 15.74 -35.35 -4.25
CA ARG A 216 15.25 -34.85 -2.95
C ARG A 216 16.30 -34.02 -2.20
N ARG A 217 17.57 -34.46 -2.20
CA ARG A 217 18.69 -33.76 -1.56
C ARG A 217 18.89 -32.36 -2.14
N GLU A 218 18.84 -32.25 -3.46
CA GLU A 218 19.01 -30.97 -4.15
C GLU A 218 17.83 -30.04 -3.92
N ARG A 219 16.60 -30.57 -3.88
CA ARG A 219 15.41 -29.79 -3.51
C ARG A 219 15.52 -29.21 -2.10
N LEU A 220 15.93 -30.04 -1.13
CA LEU A 220 16.16 -29.60 0.25
C LEU A 220 17.29 -28.56 0.35
N ARG A 221 18.39 -28.75 -0.40
CA ARG A 221 19.48 -27.77 -0.46
C ARG A 221 19.01 -26.42 -0.97
N ARG A 222 18.27 -26.38 -2.08
CA ARG A 222 17.74 -25.14 -2.66
C ARG A 222 16.71 -24.48 -1.75
N PHE A 223 15.83 -25.26 -1.11
CA PHE A 223 14.94 -24.73 -0.08
C PHE A 223 15.71 -24.14 1.10
N GLY A 224 16.76 -24.82 1.55
CA GLY A 224 17.68 -24.32 2.58
C GLY A 224 18.37 -23.02 2.19
N LEU A 225 18.73 -22.84 0.92
CA LEU A 225 19.27 -21.57 0.41
C LEU A 225 18.23 -20.45 0.39
N ILE A 226 16.97 -20.74 0.07
CA ILE A 226 15.88 -19.76 0.16
C ILE A 226 15.67 -19.33 1.61
N ALA A 227 15.60 -20.30 2.53
CA ALA A 227 15.47 -20.04 3.96
C ALA A 227 16.67 -19.26 4.50
N LEU A 228 17.89 -19.62 4.11
CA LEU A 228 19.10 -18.91 4.50
C LEU A 228 19.09 -17.47 3.98
N GLY A 229 18.72 -17.24 2.72
CA GLY A 229 18.61 -15.90 2.16
C GLY A 229 17.60 -15.04 2.92
N GLY A 230 16.39 -15.55 3.14
CA GLY A 230 15.37 -14.86 3.92
C GLY A 230 15.81 -14.52 5.35
N SER A 231 16.37 -15.50 6.06
CA SER A 231 16.87 -15.33 7.44
C SER A 231 18.07 -14.38 7.50
N ALA A 232 19.01 -14.47 6.56
CA ALA A 232 20.13 -13.54 6.48
C ALA A 232 19.65 -12.10 6.22
N GLY A 233 18.60 -11.92 5.41
CA GLY A 233 17.95 -10.62 5.24
C GLY A 233 17.36 -10.07 6.55
N ALA A 234 16.70 -10.92 7.34
CA ALA A 234 16.21 -10.54 8.68
C ALA A 234 17.36 -10.17 9.63
N MET A 235 18.49 -10.88 9.57
CA MET A 235 19.67 -10.56 10.36
C MET A 235 20.29 -9.22 9.94
N LEU A 236 20.37 -8.93 8.63
CA LEU A 236 20.83 -7.64 8.11
C LEU A 236 19.90 -6.49 8.54
N ALA A 237 18.60 -6.73 8.60
CA ALA A 237 17.61 -5.78 9.12
C ALA A 237 17.54 -5.76 10.67
N GLY A 238 18.34 -6.59 11.36
CA GLY A 238 18.25 -6.83 12.79
C GLY A 238 18.43 -5.58 13.65
N ALA A 239 19.25 -4.63 13.20
CA ALA A 239 19.45 -3.35 13.88
C ALA A 239 18.14 -2.53 14.03
N ALA A 240 17.22 -2.64 13.07
CA ALA A 240 15.88 -2.04 13.16
C ALA A 240 14.86 -3.00 13.78
N LEU A 241 14.86 -4.27 13.35
CA LEU A 241 13.85 -5.25 13.76
C LEU A 241 13.89 -5.56 15.26
N LEU A 242 15.08 -5.65 15.86
CA LEU A 242 15.19 -5.98 17.28
C LEU A 242 14.55 -4.91 18.19
N PRO A 243 14.86 -3.60 18.05
CA PRO A 243 14.14 -2.55 18.77
C PRO A 243 12.62 -2.58 18.55
N ILE A 244 12.16 -2.77 17.31
CA ILE A 244 10.73 -2.86 16.98
C ILE A 244 10.06 -4.02 17.74
N LEU A 245 10.67 -5.21 17.71
CA LEU A 245 10.15 -6.38 18.42
C LEU A 245 10.09 -6.17 19.94
N LEU A 246 11.10 -5.51 20.52
CA LEU A 246 11.09 -5.14 21.94
C LEU A 246 10.02 -4.08 22.26
N ASN A 247 9.69 -3.21 21.31
CA ASN A 247 8.70 -2.15 21.47
C ASN A 247 7.26 -2.67 21.35
N LEU A 248 7.04 -3.78 20.64
CA LEU A 248 5.75 -4.47 20.58
C LEU A 248 5.36 -5.14 21.91
N LYS A 249 6.33 -5.43 22.78
CA LYS A 249 6.08 -6.02 24.08
C LYS A 249 5.28 -5.05 24.97
N ASP A 250 4.18 -5.55 25.54
CA ASP A 250 3.27 -4.80 26.40
C ASP A 250 2.68 -3.54 25.74
N ALA A 251 2.56 -3.54 24.41
CA ALA A 251 2.01 -2.43 23.63
C ALA A 251 0.47 -2.55 23.55
N ALA A 252 -0.24 -1.46 23.86
CA ALA A 252 -1.71 -1.47 23.99
C ALA A 252 -2.40 -1.82 22.68
N TRP A 253 -1.89 -1.35 21.53
CA TRP A 253 -2.48 -1.65 20.23
C TRP A 253 -2.36 -3.12 19.85
N VAL A 254 -1.32 -3.82 20.30
CA VAL A 254 -1.15 -5.26 20.04
C VAL A 254 -2.26 -6.03 20.76
N GLU A 255 -2.51 -5.74 22.03
CA GLU A 255 -3.59 -6.37 22.80
C GLU A 255 -4.97 -5.95 22.26
N GLY A 256 -5.13 -4.67 21.91
CA GLY A 256 -6.35 -4.15 21.31
C GLY A 256 -6.71 -4.84 20.00
N ARG A 257 -5.75 -4.99 19.08
CA ARG A 257 -5.96 -5.70 17.82
C ARG A 257 -6.28 -7.18 18.03
N ALA A 258 -5.56 -7.85 18.94
CA ALA A 258 -5.87 -9.24 19.29
C ALA A 258 -7.31 -9.39 19.81
N SER A 259 -7.87 -8.38 20.49
CA SER A 259 -9.25 -8.40 21.00
C SER A 259 -10.34 -8.09 19.98
N GLN A 260 -10.02 -7.37 18.90
CA GLN A 260 -10.99 -6.95 17.87
C GLN A 260 -11.30 -8.05 16.85
N GLY A 261 -10.51 -9.12 16.82
CA GLY A 261 -10.65 -10.21 15.86
C GLY A 261 -10.16 -9.84 14.45
N GLN A 262 -10.33 -10.76 13.51
CA GLN A 262 -9.86 -10.62 12.14
C GLN A 262 -10.85 -9.84 11.28
N PHE A 263 -10.40 -8.74 10.67
CA PHE A 263 -11.18 -7.98 9.69
C PHE A 263 -11.06 -8.59 8.29
N HIS A 264 -12.18 -8.61 7.58
CA HIS A 264 -12.24 -8.82 6.13
C HIS A 264 -13.28 -7.88 5.53
N LEU A 265 -13.17 -7.62 4.23
CA LEU A 265 -14.12 -6.78 3.54
C LEU A 265 -15.50 -7.45 3.48
N PRO A 266 -16.59 -6.67 3.56
CA PRO A 266 -17.91 -7.15 3.24
C PRO A 266 -17.93 -7.68 1.80
N LEU A 267 -18.65 -8.79 1.56
CA LEU A 267 -18.66 -9.45 0.25
C LEU A 267 -19.01 -8.48 -0.87
N GLU A 268 -19.89 -7.52 -0.62
CA GLU A 268 -20.28 -6.46 -1.56
C GLU A 268 -19.09 -5.75 -2.23
N SER A 269 -17.95 -5.65 -1.54
CA SER A 269 -16.69 -5.08 -2.03
C SER A 269 -16.14 -5.84 -3.24
N TRP A 270 -16.67 -7.02 -3.60
CA TRP A 270 -16.34 -7.69 -4.87
C TRP A 270 -16.54 -6.76 -6.08
N ARG A 271 -17.43 -5.77 -6.00
CA ARG A 271 -17.68 -4.82 -7.09
C ARG A 271 -16.46 -4.00 -7.44
N THR A 272 -15.63 -3.61 -6.46
CA THR A 272 -14.40 -2.84 -6.71
C THR A 272 -13.29 -3.69 -7.34
N PHE A 273 -13.45 -5.01 -7.44
CA PHE A 273 -12.55 -5.85 -8.24
C PHE A 273 -12.66 -5.55 -9.74
N PHE A 274 -13.83 -5.13 -10.20
CA PHE A 274 -14.06 -4.73 -11.59
C PHE A 274 -14.21 -3.21 -11.72
N PHE A 275 -14.95 -2.59 -10.81
CA PHE A 275 -15.35 -1.19 -10.90
C PHE A 275 -14.80 -0.43 -9.69
N PRO A 276 -13.53 0.04 -9.72
CA PRO A 276 -12.83 0.57 -8.55
C PRO A 276 -13.59 1.67 -7.81
N ASP A 277 -14.33 2.49 -8.55
CA ASP A 277 -15.03 3.66 -8.04
C ASP A 277 -16.54 3.41 -7.97
N TRP A 278 -16.96 2.17 -7.71
CA TRP A 278 -18.38 1.81 -7.60
C TRP A 278 -19.15 2.65 -6.57
N TRP A 279 -18.46 3.06 -5.50
CA TRP A 279 -18.97 3.97 -4.48
C TRP A 279 -18.32 5.36 -4.56
N GLY A 280 -17.73 5.72 -5.69
CA GLY A 280 -17.05 7.00 -5.86
C GLY A 280 -15.69 7.06 -5.18
N ARG A 281 -15.07 8.24 -5.22
CA ARG A 281 -13.68 8.46 -4.78
C ARG A 281 -13.62 9.56 -3.73
N PRO A 282 -12.70 9.49 -2.75
CA PRO A 282 -12.55 10.52 -1.71
C PRO A 282 -12.14 11.90 -2.23
N THR A 283 -11.50 11.96 -3.40
CA THR A 283 -11.05 13.20 -4.06
C THR A 283 -12.09 13.80 -5.00
N GLY A 284 -13.30 13.27 -4.98
CA GLY A 284 -14.43 13.71 -5.77
C GLY A 284 -15.72 13.39 -5.03
N THR A 285 -16.76 12.97 -5.75
CA THR A 285 -17.98 12.51 -5.09
C THR A 285 -17.83 11.07 -4.57
N GLN A 286 -18.07 10.88 -3.27
CA GLN A 286 -18.07 9.58 -2.61
C GLN A 286 -19.48 9.24 -2.08
N LEU A 287 -19.98 8.06 -2.46
CA LEU A 287 -21.23 7.49 -1.99
C LEU A 287 -21.00 6.67 -0.71
N PRO A 288 -22.05 6.39 0.10
CA PRO A 288 -21.96 5.47 1.23
C PRO A 288 -21.41 4.10 0.80
N ALA A 289 -20.31 3.68 1.41
CA ALA A 289 -19.56 2.48 1.04
C ALA A 289 -19.44 1.50 2.22
N PRO A 290 -19.33 0.19 1.96
CA PRO A 290 -19.22 -0.83 3.01
C PRO A 290 -17.87 -0.83 3.76
N ALA A 291 -16.85 -0.16 3.22
CA ALA A 291 -15.54 0.02 3.82
C ALA A 291 -14.95 1.37 3.36
N ASN A 292 -13.93 1.88 4.07
CA ASN A 292 -13.18 3.02 3.58
C ASN A 292 -12.52 2.69 2.22
N TYR A 293 -12.32 3.70 1.38
CA TYR A 293 -11.89 3.51 -0.01
C TYR A 293 -10.56 2.74 -0.12
N ASN A 294 -9.62 2.97 0.80
CA ASN A 294 -8.28 2.39 0.72
C ASN A 294 -8.28 0.90 1.06
N GLU A 295 -9.06 0.49 2.05
CA GLU A 295 -9.26 -0.94 2.37
C GLU A 295 -10.14 -1.62 1.31
N GLY A 296 -11.17 -0.92 0.82
CA GLY A 296 -12.15 -1.45 -0.14
C GLY A 296 -11.64 -1.59 -1.58
N THR A 297 -10.48 -1.03 -1.92
CA THR A 297 -9.92 -1.08 -3.28
C THR A 297 -9.24 -2.42 -3.53
N ILE A 298 -9.91 -3.33 -4.25
CA ILE A 298 -9.32 -4.63 -4.67
C ILE A 298 -9.08 -4.73 -6.18
N TYR A 299 -9.18 -3.61 -6.90
CA TYR A 299 -9.03 -3.51 -8.35
C TYR A 299 -7.59 -3.82 -8.80
N PRO A 300 -7.36 -4.81 -9.68
CA PRO A 300 -6.02 -5.10 -10.20
C PRO A 300 -5.74 -4.47 -11.59
N GLY A 301 -6.69 -3.71 -12.16
CA GLY A 301 -6.63 -3.19 -13.54
C GLY A 301 -7.41 -4.06 -14.52
N ALA A 302 -8.30 -3.47 -15.31
CA ALA A 302 -9.15 -4.14 -16.29
C ALA A 302 -8.33 -4.77 -17.43
N VAL A 303 -7.35 -4.02 -17.96
CA VAL A 303 -6.47 -4.51 -19.02
C VAL A 303 -5.65 -5.69 -18.50
N ALA A 304 -5.06 -5.53 -17.31
CA ALA A 304 -4.28 -6.57 -16.67
C ALA A 304 -5.14 -7.81 -16.39
N LEU A 305 -6.39 -7.64 -15.93
CA LEU A 305 -7.30 -8.73 -15.63
C LEU A 305 -7.69 -9.55 -16.87
N VAL A 306 -8.03 -8.90 -17.98
CA VAL A 306 -8.35 -9.60 -19.24
C VAL A 306 -7.13 -10.35 -19.77
N LEU A 307 -5.97 -9.71 -19.78
CA LEU A 307 -4.71 -10.36 -20.18
C LEU A 307 -4.35 -11.51 -19.23
N ALA A 308 -4.60 -11.39 -17.93
CA ALA A 308 -4.37 -12.44 -16.96
C ALA A 308 -5.24 -13.66 -17.23
N GLY A 309 -6.51 -13.47 -17.58
CA GLY A 309 -7.38 -14.55 -18.01
C GLY A 309 -6.86 -15.23 -19.28
N ILE A 310 -6.39 -14.45 -20.28
CA ILE A 310 -5.78 -15.01 -21.51
C ILE A 310 -4.55 -15.84 -21.15
N GLY A 311 -3.69 -15.32 -20.25
CA GLY A 311 -2.50 -16.02 -19.78
C GLY A 311 -2.82 -17.31 -19.04
N ALA A 312 -3.82 -17.30 -18.15
CA ALA A 312 -4.26 -18.47 -17.40
C ALA A 312 -4.83 -19.57 -18.31
N LEU A 313 -5.53 -19.20 -19.39
CA LEU A 313 -6.09 -20.15 -20.35
C LEU A 313 -5.07 -20.71 -21.34
N ALA A 314 -4.06 -19.92 -21.71
CA ALA A 314 -3.15 -20.26 -22.79
C ALA A 314 -1.80 -20.81 -22.31
N ALA A 315 -1.31 -20.41 -21.14
CA ALA A 315 -0.05 -20.90 -20.61
C ALA A 315 -0.22 -22.27 -19.92
N PRO A 316 0.83 -23.11 -19.90
CA PRO A 316 0.78 -24.38 -19.20
C PRO A 316 0.43 -24.20 -17.71
N TRP A 317 -0.51 -25.01 -17.20
CA TRP A 317 -1.01 -24.89 -15.81
C TRP A 317 0.11 -24.88 -14.76
N ARG A 318 1.21 -25.61 -14.98
CA ARG A 318 2.35 -25.62 -14.06
C ARG A 318 3.03 -24.24 -13.95
N ARG A 319 3.03 -23.44 -15.02
CA ARG A 319 3.58 -22.08 -15.02
C ARG A 319 2.62 -21.08 -14.40
N THR A 320 1.31 -21.30 -14.49
CA THR A 320 0.28 -20.41 -13.95
C THR A 320 -0.10 -20.74 -12.51
N LEU A 321 0.03 -22.00 -12.07
CA LEU A 321 -0.39 -22.47 -10.74
C LEU A 321 0.14 -21.62 -9.58
N PRO A 322 1.44 -21.27 -9.48
CA PRO A 322 1.92 -20.49 -8.34
C PRO A 322 1.16 -19.17 -8.21
N TRP A 323 0.90 -18.51 -9.33
CA TRP A 323 0.20 -17.23 -9.40
C TRP A 323 -1.29 -17.38 -9.11
N LEU A 324 -1.93 -18.45 -9.60
CA LEU A 324 -3.33 -18.76 -9.26
C LEU A 324 -3.52 -19.04 -7.76
N VAL A 325 -2.56 -19.73 -7.13
CA VAL A 325 -2.57 -19.96 -5.68
C VAL A 325 -2.41 -18.62 -4.93
N LEU A 326 -1.48 -17.77 -5.34
CA LEU A 326 -1.29 -16.45 -4.71
C LEU A 326 -2.51 -15.53 -4.91
N ALA A 327 -3.13 -15.54 -6.10
CA ALA A 327 -4.36 -14.81 -6.38
C ALA A 327 -5.52 -15.29 -5.48
N LEU A 328 -5.66 -16.61 -5.33
CA LEU A 328 -6.67 -17.20 -4.45
C LEU A 328 -6.44 -16.77 -2.99
N ILE A 329 -5.20 -16.82 -2.50
CA ILE A 329 -4.87 -16.38 -1.14
C ILE A 329 -5.23 -14.90 -0.94
N GLY A 330 -4.81 -14.03 -1.87
CA GLY A 330 -5.08 -12.60 -1.77
C GLY A 330 -6.58 -12.28 -1.77
N LEU A 331 -7.33 -12.89 -2.69
CA LEU A 331 -8.78 -12.68 -2.80
C LEU A 331 -9.54 -13.27 -1.59
N SER A 332 -9.17 -14.48 -1.16
CA SER A 332 -9.78 -15.11 0.02
C SER A 332 -9.49 -14.34 1.30
N ALA A 333 -8.27 -13.83 1.47
CA ALA A 333 -7.91 -13.03 2.64
C ALA A 333 -8.66 -11.69 2.68
N ALA A 334 -8.81 -11.02 1.53
CA ALA A 334 -9.52 -9.75 1.44
C ALA A 334 -11.02 -9.90 1.68
N LEU A 335 -11.66 -10.91 1.08
CA LEU A 335 -13.12 -11.09 1.13
C LEU A 335 -13.61 -12.07 2.22
N GLY A 336 -12.70 -12.63 3.03
CA GLY A 336 -13.06 -13.55 4.11
C GLY A 336 -13.47 -14.96 3.65
N LEU A 337 -13.03 -15.41 2.46
CA LEU A 337 -13.54 -16.64 1.84
C LEU A 337 -12.88 -17.91 2.42
N PRO A 338 -13.67 -18.95 2.77
CA PRO A 338 -13.13 -20.25 3.18
C PRO A 338 -12.52 -21.03 2.00
N PRO A 339 -11.59 -21.98 2.25
CA PRO A 339 -11.01 -22.32 3.55
C PRO A 339 -9.81 -21.45 3.93
N VAL A 340 -9.25 -20.66 3.01
CA VAL A 340 -7.98 -19.95 3.22
C VAL A 340 -8.08 -18.91 4.34
N PHE A 341 -9.14 -18.09 4.36
CA PHE A 341 -9.31 -17.11 5.43
C PHE A 341 -9.44 -17.77 6.81
N GLN A 342 -10.12 -18.92 6.88
CA GLN A 342 -10.29 -19.68 8.12
C GLN A 342 -8.95 -20.22 8.65
N PHE A 343 -8.07 -20.64 7.73
CA PHE A 343 -6.70 -21.02 8.08
C PHE A 343 -5.91 -19.82 8.61
N LEU A 344 -5.93 -18.68 7.88
CA LEU A 344 -5.19 -17.48 8.26
C LEU A 344 -5.60 -16.97 9.64
N LYS A 345 -6.91 -16.90 9.94
CA LYS A 345 -7.37 -16.44 11.26
C LYS A 345 -7.06 -17.38 12.42
N SER A 346 -6.60 -18.61 12.14
CA SER A 346 -6.37 -19.64 13.16
C SER A 346 -4.90 -19.94 13.42
N VAL A 347 -3.98 -19.35 12.64
CA VAL A 347 -2.56 -19.71 12.64
C VAL A 347 -1.72 -18.48 12.99
N PRO A 348 -0.98 -18.50 14.11
CA PRO A 348 -0.02 -17.44 14.41
C PRO A 348 1.09 -17.32 13.34
N PRO A 349 1.53 -16.09 13.01
CA PRO A 349 1.07 -14.80 13.52
C PRO A 349 -0.07 -14.16 12.69
N PHE A 350 -0.72 -14.92 11.80
CA PHE A 350 -1.79 -14.41 10.93
C PHE A 350 -3.10 -14.17 11.69
N ASP A 351 -3.30 -14.81 12.85
CA ASP A 351 -4.45 -14.67 13.73
C ASP A 351 -4.61 -13.25 14.31
N VAL A 352 -3.52 -12.49 14.40
CA VAL A 352 -3.51 -11.09 14.89
C VAL A 352 -3.14 -10.06 13.81
N ALA A 353 -2.77 -10.49 12.61
CA ALA A 353 -2.32 -9.61 11.52
C ALA A 353 -3.50 -9.07 10.69
N THR A 354 -3.30 -7.92 10.04
CA THR A 354 -4.27 -7.36 9.09
C THR A 354 -4.20 -8.11 7.74
N ASN A 355 -4.90 -9.24 7.63
CA ASN A 355 -4.76 -10.13 6.47
C ASN A 355 -5.36 -9.58 5.15
N THR A 356 -6.18 -8.52 5.19
CA THR A 356 -6.65 -7.83 3.97
C THR A 356 -5.49 -7.32 3.11
N ARG A 357 -4.32 -7.05 3.72
CA ARG A 357 -3.08 -6.67 3.02
C ARG A 357 -2.55 -7.73 2.06
N LEU A 358 -2.95 -8.99 2.19
CA LEU A 358 -2.59 -10.04 1.24
C LEU A 358 -3.17 -9.79 -0.16
N ILE A 359 -4.04 -8.79 -0.36
CA ILE A 359 -4.52 -8.36 -1.68
C ILE A 359 -3.39 -7.97 -2.65
N TRP A 360 -2.22 -7.56 -2.15
CA TRP A 360 -1.02 -7.37 -2.98
C TRP A 360 -0.63 -8.63 -3.77
N LEU A 361 -0.94 -9.82 -3.25
CA LEU A 361 -0.72 -11.10 -3.93
C LEU A 361 -1.62 -11.28 -5.15
N LEU A 362 -2.87 -10.83 -5.06
CA LEU A 362 -3.78 -10.80 -6.20
C LEU A 362 -3.20 -9.87 -7.28
N GLY A 363 -2.80 -8.66 -6.91
CA GLY A 363 -2.19 -7.70 -7.84
C GLY A 363 -0.97 -8.25 -8.56
N LEU A 364 -0.02 -8.83 -7.82
CA LEU A 364 1.17 -9.45 -8.41
C LEU A 364 0.83 -10.66 -9.30
N ALA A 365 -0.07 -11.52 -8.86
CA ALA A 365 -0.49 -12.68 -9.63
C ALA A 365 -1.16 -12.26 -10.95
N VAL A 366 -2.06 -11.27 -10.92
CA VAL A 366 -2.69 -10.70 -12.12
C VAL A 366 -1.63 -10.10 -13.04
N ALA A 367 -0.67 -9.33 -12.52
CA ALA A 367 0.42 -8.76 -13.32
C ALA A 367 1.27 -9.84 -14.04
N VAL A 368 1.64 -10.92 -13.33
CA VAL A 368 2.43 -12.01 -13.92
C VAL A 368 1.60 -12.83 -14.93
N LEU A 369 0.34 -13.12 -14.63
CA LEU A 369 -0.57 -13.79 -15.56
C LEU A 369 -0.85 -12.92 -16.80
N ALA A 370 -0.96 -11.60 -16.64
CA ALA A 370 -1.10 -10.65 -17.73
C ALA A 370 0.12 -10.67 -18.66
N ALA A 371 1.32 -10.85 -18.10
CA ALA A 371 2.53 -11.06 -18.88
C ALA A 371 2.45 -12.33 -19.75
N PHE A 372 1.97 -13.45 -19.18
CA PHE A 372 1.73 -14.67 -19.95
C PHE A 372 0.69 -14.46 -21.07
N GLY A 373 -0.39 -13.74 -20.79
CA GLY A 373 -1.40 -13.42 -21.79
C GLY A 373 -0.86 -12.52 -22.90
N THR A 374 -0.02 -11.56 -22.53
CA THR A 374 0.68 -10.67 -23.48
C THR A 374 1.63 -11.47 -24.37
N GLU A 375 2.45 -12.37 -23.81
CA GLU A 375 3.33 -13.24 -24.59
C GLU A 375 2.52 -14.03 -25.64
N ARG A 376 1.40 -14.62 -25.22
CA ARG A 376 0.52 -15.37 -26.12
C ARG A 376 -0.11 -14.49 -27.20
N LEU A 377 -0.52 -13.27 -26.86
CA LEU A 377 -1.08 -12.32 -27.82
C LEU A 377 -0.03 -11.88 -28.84
N LEU A 378 1.22 -11.71 -28.40
CA LEU A 378 2.32 -11.25 -29.23
C LEU A 378 2.94 -12.35 -30.10
N ALA A 379 2.74 -13.63 -29.79
CA ALA A 379 3.18 -14.76 -30.62
C ALA A 379 2.59 -14.76 -32.05
N GLY A 380 1.54 -13.97 -32.34
CA GLY A 380 1.03 -13.76 -33.70
C GLY A 380 0.18 -14.91 -34.27
N GLU A 381 -0.02 -15.97 -33.50
CA GLU A 381 -0.95 -17.05 -33.82
C GLU A 381 -2.39 -16.56 -33.86
N ARG A 382 -3.26 -17.26 -34.61
CA ARG A 382 -4.71 -16.97 -34.57
C ARG A 382 -5.21 -17.10 -33.13
N PRO A 383 -6.03 -16.15 -32.63
CA PRO A 383 -6.61 -16.26 -31.31
C PRO A 383 -7.54 -17.48 -31.29
N SER A 384 -7.43 -18.29 -30.24
CA SER A 384 -8.31 -19.44 -30.08
C SER A 384 -9.74 -19.00 -29.77
N LYS A 385 -10.73 -19.87 -30.00
CA LYS A 385 -12.13 -19.59 -29.62
C LYS A 385 -12.26 -19.22 -28.14
N ARG A 386 -11.45 -19.81 -27.26
CA ARG A 386 -11.42 -19.50 -25.82
C ARG A 386 -10.91 -18.10 -25.53
N VAL A 387 -9.86 -17.65 -26.23
CA VAL A 387 -9.33 -16.28 -26.10
C VAL A 387 -10.34 -15.26 -26.59
N LEU A 388 -10.99 -15.52 -27.74
CA LEU A 388 -12.05 -14.66 -28.27
C LEU A 388 -13.27 -14.62 -27.33
N ALA A 389 -13.70 -15.77 -26.81
CA ALA A 389 -14.82 -15.85 -25.87
C ALA A 389 -14.52 -15.12 -24.55
N LEU A 390 -13.28 -15.21 -24.04
CA LEU A 390 -12.89 -14.48 -22.84
C LEU A 390 -12.87 -12.96 -23.09
N ALA A 391 -12.19 -12.49 -24.13
CA ALA A 391 -12.10 -11.06 -24.43
C ALA A 391 -13.47 -10.47 -24.80
N GLY A 392 -14.25 -11.18 -25.62
CA GLY A 392 -15.63 -10.80 -25.96
C GLY A 392 -16.57 -10.88 -24.77
N GLY A 393 -16.41 -11.89 -23.92
CA GLY A 393 -17.17 -12.05 -22.67
C GLY A 393 -16.88 -10.95 -21.66
N ALA A 394 -15.64 -10.46 -21.58
CA ALA A 394 -15.30 -9.31 -20.76
C ALA A 394 -16.01 -8.03 -21.25
N VAL A 395 -16.00 -7.76 -22.56
CA VAL A 395 -16.77 -6.65 -23.13
C VAL A 395 -18.27 -6.82 -22.87
N ALA A 396 -18.81 -8.02 -23.08
CA ALA A 396 -20.21 -8.32 -22.80
C ALA A 396 -20.56 -8.12 -21.32
N PHE A 397 -19.68 -8.50 -20.39
CA PHE A 397 -19.86 -8.27 -18.96
C PHE A 397 -19.98 -6.78 -18.62
N GLY A 398 -19.08 -5.94 -19.14
CA GLY A 398 -19.17 -4.49 -18.94
C GLY A 398 -20.42 -3.88 -19.58
N ALA A 399 -20.81 -4.34 -20.78
CA ALA A 399 -22.04 -3.90 -21.44
C ALA A 399 -23.30 -4.32 -20.66
N ILE A 400 -23.34 -5.55 -20.14
CA ILE A 400 -24.44 -6.04 -19.31
C ILE A 400 -24.50 -5.26 -18.00
N ALA A 401 -23.37 -4.98 -17.35
CA ALA A 401 -23.33 -4.14 -16.15
C ALA A 401 -23.87 -2.74 -16.43
N LEU A 402 -23.51 -2.13 -17.57
CA LEU A 402 -23.99 -0.82 -17.98
C LEU A 402 -25.51 -0.82 -18.23
N LEU A 403 -26.03 -1.81 -18.95
CA LEU A 403 -27.46 -1.96 -19.22
C LEU A 403 -28.26 -2.31 -17.96
N GLY A 404 -27.68 -3.10 -17.05
CA GLY A 404 -28.29 -3.50 -15.79
C GLY A 404 -28.43 -2.35 -14.78
N LEU A 405 -27.70 -1.25 -14.97
CA LEU A 405 -27.93 -0.01 -14.22
C LEU A 405 -29.17 0.77 -14.70
N THR A 406 -29.79 0.35 -15.82
CA THR A 406 -31.01 0.95 -16.39
C THR A 406 -30.97 2.49 -16.44
N PRO A 407 -29.93 3.10 -17.04
CA PRO A 407 -29.75 4.55 -16.99
C PRO A 407 -30.88 5.28 -17.72
N SER A 408 -31.41 6.31 -17.07
CA SER A 408 -32.34 7.28 -17.67
C SER A 408 -31.65 8.17 -18.72
N ILE A 409 -32.43 8.82 -19.58
CA ILE A 409 -31.90 9.78 -20.57
C ILE A 409 -31.15 10.92 -19.86
N ASP A 410 -31.63 11.36 -18.70
CA ASP A 410 -31.01 12.43 -17.95
C ASP A 410 -29.69 12.00 -17.32
N GLU A 411 -29.59 10.78 -16.78
CA GLU A 411 -28.30 10.22 -16.32
C GLU A 411 -27.31 10.05 -17.48
N LEU A 412 -27.76 9.69 -18.68
CA LEU A 412 -26.88 9.65 -19.85
C LEU A 412 -26.39 11.05 -20.26
N ARG A 413 -27.22 12.08 -20.11
CA ARG A 413 -26.81 13.49 -20.31
C ARG A 413 -25.81 13.94 -19.25
N LEU A 414 -26.05 13.61 -17.98
CA LEU A 414 -25.15 13.90 -16.87
C LEU A 414 -23.81 13.17 -17.04
N LEU A 415 -23.82 11.92 -17.49
CA LEU A 415 -22.61 11.17 -17.82
C LEU A 415 -21.83 11.86 -18.95
N GLY A 416 -22.52 12.30 -20.01
CA GLY A 416 -21.90 13.08 -21.08
C GLY A 416 -21.30 14.41 -20.57
N ASN A 417 -21.98 15.10 -19.66
CA ASN A 417 -21.46 16.31 -19.03
C ASN A 417 -20.24 16.00 -18.15
N HIS A 418 -20.28 14.94 -17.34
CA HIS A 418 -19.16 14.49 -16.52
C HIS A 418 -17.89 14.33 -17.36
N PHE A 419 -17.96 13.57 -18.46
CA PHE A 419 -16.81 13.39 -19.36
C PHE A 419 -16.39 14.66 -20.10
N ARG A 420 -17.32 15.60 -20.36
CA ARG A 420 -17.04 16.83 -21.12
C ARG A 420 -16.46 17.95 -20.25
N THR A 421 -16.94 18.10 -19.02
CA THR A 421 -16.63 19.23 -18.14
C THR A 421 -15.76 18.85 -16.96
N GLY A 422 -15.63 17.56 -16.64
CA GLY A 422 -14.98 17.08 -15.42
C GLY A 422 -15.80 17.30 -14.15
N ALA A 423 -17.06 17.73 -14.26
CA ALA A 423 -17.93 17.91 -13.11
C ALA A 423 -18.41 16.56 -12.57
N ASP A 424 -18.39 16.38 -11.24
CA ASP A 424 -18.89 15.17 -10.61
C ASP A 424 -20.40 15.23 -10.35
N TYR A 425 -21.09 14.13 -10.67
CA TYR A 425 -22.51 13.96 -10.41
C TYR A 425 -22.73 12.63 -9.65
N PRO A 426 -23.29 12.64 -8.43
CA PRO A 426 -23.54 11.43 -7.65
C PRO A 426 -24.33 10.35 -8.40
N GLU A 427 -25.26 10.77 -9.25
CA GLU A 427 -26.18 9.92 -10.01
C GLU A 427 -25.45 9.02 -11.02
N VAL A 428 -24.30 9.46 -11.53
CA VAL A 428 -23.61 8.78 -12.65
C VAL A 428 -22.30 8.12 -12.26
N ILE A 429 -21.91 8.11 -10.99
CA ILE A 429 -20.66 7.49 -10.51
C ILE A 429 -20.54 6.03 -10.95
N ARG A 430 -21.60 5.24 -10.75
CA ARG A 430 -21.64 3.82 -11.13
C ARG A 430 -21.53 3.63 -12.64
N LEU A 431 -22.23 4.46 -13.42
CA LEU A 431 -22.15 4.44 -14.88
C LEU A 431 -20.72 4.78 -15.35
N THR A 432 -20.14 5.81 -14.75
CA THR A 432 -18.80 6.31 -15.06
C THR A 432 -17.73 5.24 -14.86
N THR A 433 -17.72 4.57 -13.70
CA THR A 433 -16.73 3.50 -13.44
C THR A 433 -16.91 2.29 -14.36
N VAL A 434 -18.15 1.94 -14.74
CA VAL A 434 -18.40 0.86 -15.71
C VAL A 434 -17.93 1.24 -17.11
N VAL A 435 -18.15 2.49 -17.54
CA VAL A 435 -17.65 2.99 -18.83
C VAL A 435 -16.12 3.02 -18.86
N TRP A 436 -15.48 3.54 -17.81
CA TRP A 436 -14.02 3.55 -17.68
C TRP A 436 -13.41 2.16 -17.67
N TRP A 437 -14.12 1.15 -17.14
CA TRP A 437 -13.70 -0.24 -17.25
C TRP A 437 -13.90 -0.81 -18.66
N LEU A 438 -15.04 -0.53 -19.29
CA LEU A 438 -15.41 -1.09 -20.60
C LEU A 438 -14.52 -0.59 -21.73
N LEU A 439 -14.13 0.69 -21.71
CA LEU A 439 -13.30 1.32 -22.75
C LEU A 439 -11.96 0.59 -23.00
N PRO A 440 -11.08 0.42 -21.99
CA PRO A 440 -9.81 -0.28 -22.19
C PRO A 440 -10.00 -1.78 -22.46
N VAL A 441 -11.05 -2.41 -21.90
CA VAL A 441 -11.39 -3.83 -22.17
C VAL A 441 -11.79 -4.03 -23.63
N ALA A 442 -12.61 -3.14 -24.19
CA ALA A 442 -12.93 -3.13 -25.62
C ALA A 442 -11.69 -2.90 -26.48
N GLY A 443 -10.76 -2.05 -26.02
CA GLY A 443 -9.44 -1.89 -26.63
C GLY A 443 -8.65 -3.21 -26.69
N VAL A 444 -8.63 -4.00 -25.61
CA VAL A 444 -7.96 -5.32 -25.60
C VAL A 444 -8.63 -6.28 -26.60
N LEU A 445 -9.96 -6.32 -26.66
CA LEU A 445 -10.66 -7.13 -27.66
C LEU A 445 -10.29 -6.69 -29.09
N ALA A 446 -10.25 -5.38 -29.35
CA ALA A 446 -9.84 -4.86 -30.65
C ALA A 446 -8.41 -5.29 -31.00
N VAL A 447 -7.47 -5.25 -30.04
CA VAL A 447 -6.11 -5.76 -30.26
C VAL A 447 -6.13 -7.26 -30.55
N VAL A 448 -6.89 -8.07 -29.82
CA VAL A 448 -7.03 -9.52 -30.08
C VAL A 448 -7.53 -9.80 -31.49
N LEU A 449 -8.56 -9.07 -31.95
CA LEU A 449 -9.16 -9.23 -33.28
C LEU A 449 -8.23 -8.73 -34.40
N LEU A 450 -7.58 -7.60 -34.20
CA LEU A 450 -6.73 -6.92 -35.18
C LEU A 450 -5.26 -7.34 -35.10
N ARG A 451 -4.89 -8.24 -34.19
CA ARG A 451 -3.48 -8.60 -33.92
C ARG A 451 -2.73 -8.97 -35.19
N ARG A 452 -3.36 -9.71 -36.11
CA ARG A 452 -2.73 -10.14 -37.38
C ARG A 452 -2.42 -8.98 -38.33
N ARG A 453 -3.11 -7.84 -38.19
CA ARG A 453 -2.89 -6.62 -38.98
C ARG A 453 -1.89 -5.67 -38.32
N LEU A 454 -1.89 -5.58 -36.98
CA LEU A 454 -1.11 -4.59 -36.22
C LEU A 454 0.39 -4.90 -36.08
N GLY A 455 0.84 -6.15 -36.31
CA GLY A 455 2.21 -6.55 -35.96
C GLY A 455 2.44 -6.62 -34.44
N ALA A 456 3.53 -7.27 -34.01
CA ALA A 456 3.77 -7.52 -32.57
C ALA A 456 4.06 -6.23 -31.80
N THR A 457 4.92 -5.37 -32.35
CA THR A 457 5.32 -4.12 -31.71
C THR A 457 4.14 -3.19 -31.51
N ALA A 458 3.32 -2.94 -32.55
CA ALA A 458 2.18 -2.03 -32.40
C ALA A 458 1.13 -2.60 -31.44
N ALA A 459 0.86 -3.91 -31.48
CA ALA A 459 -0.03 -4.54 -30.50
C ALA A 459 0.49 -4.38 -29.06
N ALA A 460 1.79 -4.54 -28.84
CA ALA A 460 2.39 -4.35 -27.52
C ALA A 460 2.29 -2.89 -27.04
N VAL A 461 2.57 -1.93 -27.93
CA VAL A 461 2.48 -0.49 -27.63
C VAL A 461 1.03 -0.10 -27.32
N ILE A 462 0.05 -0.58 -28.09
CA ILE A 462 -1.37 -0.34 -27.83
C ILE A 462 -1.77 -0.93 -26.48
N VAL A 463 -1.37 -2.17 -26.18
CA VAL A 463 -1.65 -2.79 -24.86
C VAL A 463 -1.06 -1.98 -23.71
N LEU A 464 0.17 -1.50 -23.85
CA LEU A 464 0.78 -0.63 -22.84
C LEU A 464 0.07 0.71 -22.72
N GLY A 465 -0.38 1.30 -23.83
CA GLY A 465 -1.18 2.52 -23.82
C GLY A 465 -2.53 2.33 -23.14
N LEU A 466 -3.21 1.21 -23.38
CA LEU A 466 -4.46 0.85 -22.70
C LEU A 466 -4.23 0.63 -21.20
N LEU A 467 -3.15 -0.06 -20.82
CA LEU A 467 -2.79 -0.27 -19.42
C LEU A 467 -2.46 1.05 -18.71
N ALA A 468 -1.74 1.95 -19.39
CA ALA A 468 -1.43 3.28 -18.88
C ALA A 468 -2.69 4.16 -18.76
N LEU A 469 -3.63 4.05 -19.70
CA LEU A 469 -4.93 4.72 -19.61
C LEU A 469 -5.73 4.23 -18.40
N ASP A 470 -5.83 2.91 -18.24
CA ASP A 470 -6.58 2.25 -17.16
C ASP A 470 -6.01 2.58 -15.77
N LEU A 471 -4.75 2.22 -15.53
CA LEU A 471 -4.12 2.41 -14.22
C LEU A 471 -3.69 3.86 -13.97
N GLY A 472 -3.36 4.61 -15.01
CA GLY A 472 -3.06 6.04 -14.91
C GLY A 472 -4.31 6.85 -14.56
N HIS A 473 -5.48 6.53 -15.13
CA HIS A 473 -6.74 7.15 -14.73
C HIS A 473 -7.05 6.90 -13.25
N PHE A 474 -6.89 5.65 -12.78
CA PHE A 474 -7.04 5.37 -11.36
C PHE A 474 -6.02 6.17 -10.52
N ALA A 475 -4.75 6.20 -10.92
CA ALA A 475 -3.72 6.81 -10.11
C ALA A 475 -3.81 8.34 -10.04
N TRP A 476 -4.29 8.96 -11.11
CA TRP A 476 -4.38 10.41 -11.24
C TRP A 476 -5.33 11.03 -10.21
N GLY A 477 -4.85 12.05 -9.51
CA GLY A 477 -5.62 12.81 -8.54
C GLY A 477 -5.84 12.13 -7.18
N TYR A 478 -5.52 10.84 -7.02
CA TYR A 478 -5.76 10.15 -5.74
C TYR A 478 -4.80 10.60 -4.63
N ASN A 479 -3.51 10.74 -4.94
CA ASN A 479 -2.54 11.40 -4.06
C ASN A 479 -2.44 12.85 -4.55
N PRO A 480 -3.19 13.79 -3.95
CA PRO A 480 -3.29 15.15 -4.44
C PRO A 480 -1.96 15.90 -4.32
N TYR A 481 -1.88 16.97 -5.08
CA TYR A 481 -0.74 17.87 -5.11
C TYR A 481 -1.21 19.23 -4.61
N ALA A 482 -0.55 19.77 -3.58
CA ALA A 482 -0.92 21.07 -3.02
C ALA A 482 0.18 22.11 -3.27
N GLY A 483 -0.22 23.38 -3.21
CA GLY A 483 0.72 24.50 -3.10
C GLY A 483 1.40 24.54 -1.74
N ASP A 484 2.53 25.24 -1.68
CA ASP A 484 3.38 25.39 -0.49
C ASP A 484 2.54 25.71 0.76
N MET A 485 2.62 24.84 1.78
CA MET A 485 1.93 25.08 3.05
C MET A 485 2.73 26.12 3.82
N ALA A 486 2.08 27.19 4.26
CA ALA A 486 2.72 28.20 5.08
C ALA A 486 3.34 27.53 6.33
N GLU A 487 4.61 27.79 6.59
CA GLU A 487 5.26 27.44 7.85
C GLU A 487 4.37 27.95 9.00
N THR A 488 3.79 27.03 9.77
CA THR A 488 3.13 27.39 11.02
C THR A 488 4.23 27.88 11.95
N GLY A 489 4.29 29.21 12.13
CA GLY A 489 5.32 29.85 12.93
C GLY A 489 5.44 29.20 14.30
N ASP A 490 6.67 28.89 14.69
CA ASP A 490 7.05 28.16 15.90
C ASP A 490 6.48 28.85 17.15
N PRO A 491 5.39 28.35 17.77
CA PRO A 491 4.97 28.88 19.05
C PRO A 491 6.03 28.42 20.06
N LYS A 492 6.97 29.31 20.40
CA LYS A 492 7.96 29.08 21.47
C LYS A 492 7.27 29.05 22.83
N LEU A 493 6.50 28.01 23.09
CA LEU A 493 6.08 27.61 24.41
C LEU A 493 7.28 26.92 25.06
N GLY A 494 7.52 27.16 26.35
CA GLY A 494 8.71 26.67 27.07
C GLY A 494 8.80 25.13 27.12
N SER A 495 9.71 24.59 27.94
CA SER A 495 9.91 23.13 28.08
C SER A 495 8.73 22.34 28.67
N ASP A 496 7.64 23.04 29.02
CA ASP A 496 6.46 22.50 29.66
C ASP A 496 5.57 21.76 28.64
N ARG A 497 4.79 20.77 29.11
CA ARG A 497 3.85 20.07 28.23
C ARG A 497 2.61 20.90 27.98
N VAL A 498 2.22 20.95 26.71
CA VAL A 498 1.09 21.71 26.20
C VAL A 498 0.13 20.74 25.53
N LEU A 499 -1.16 20.92 25.81
CA LEU A 499 -2.22 20.17 25.14
C LEU A 499 -3.01 21.17 24.30
N VAL A 500 -2.91 21.04 22.97
CA VAL A 500 -3.71 21.80 22.02
C VAL A 500 -4.85 20.93 21.54
N GLU A 501 -6.06 21.17 22.02
CA GLU A 501 -7.22 20.32 21.73
C GLU A 501 -7.60 20.35 20.24
N ALA A 502 -7.46 21.51 19.59
CA ALA A 502 -7.70 21.68 18.16
C ALA A 502 -6.81 20.80 17.26
N LEU A 503 -5.64 20.38 17.76
CA LEU A 503 -4.74 19.51 17.02
C LEU A 503 -4.97 18.05 17.39
N PRO A 504 -4.99 17.13 16.39
CA PRO A 504 -5.06 15.71 16.68
C PRO A 504 -3.83 15.27 17.49
N PRO A 505 -3.92 14.15 18.22
CA PRO A 505 -2.74 13.52 18.82
C PRO A 505 -1.61 13.38 17.79
N ASP A 506 -0.38 13.66 18.20
CA ASP A 506 0.84 13.75 17.38
C ASP A 506 0.94 14.97 16.45
N GLY A 507 -0.14 15.69 16.16
CA GLY A 507 -0.11 16.92 15.35
C GLY A 507 0.67 18.09 15.99
N GLN A 508 1.01 17.97 17.28
CA GLN A 508 1.87 18.92 18.00
C GLN A 508 3.37 18.72 17.73
N MET A 509 3.75 17.60 17.11
CA MET A 509 5.15 17.23 16.88
C MET A 509 5.86 18.20 15.93
N ASP A 510 5.17 18.70 14.90
CA ASP A 510 5.71 19.69 13.96
C ASP A 510 5.99 21.03 14.65
N LEU A 511 5.16 21.39 15.63
CA LEU A 511 5.32 22.59 16.47
C LEU A 511 6.33 22.38 17.60
N ARG A 512 6.95 21.20 17.68
CA ARG A 512 7.88 20.80 18.75
C ARG A 512 7.30 20.98 20.15
N LEU A 513 5.99 20.83 20.28
CA LEU A 513 5.28 20.90 21.55
C LEU A 513 5.17 19.50 22.16
N ARG A 514 5.45 19.40 23.47
CA ARG A 514 5.39 18.13 24.18
C ARG A 514 3.94 17.79 24.54
N ASP A 515 3.36 16.82 23.84
CA ASP A 515 2.02 16.30 24.07
C ASP A 515 2.05 15.04 24.96
N ALA A 516 1.08 14.94 25.86
CA ALA A 516 0.85 13.76 26.66
C ALA A 516 -0.06 12.74 25.93
N ARG A 517 -0.85 13.20 24.97
CA ARG A 517 -1.63 12.39 24.03
C ARG A 517 -0.72 11.73 23.00
N GLY A 518 -1.27 10.84 22.17
CA GLY A 518 -0.54 10.42 20.97
C GLY A 518 -1.22 9.32 20.16
N TYR A 519 -0.78 9.20 18.91
CA TYR A 519 -1.19 8.20 17.93
C TYR A 519 0.05 7.54 17.31
N ASP A 520 0.76 6.78 18.15
CA ASP A 520 2.03 6.13 17.79
C ASP A 520 1.90 4.59 17.81
N PRO A 521 1.06 3.97 16.95
CA PRO A 521 0.88 2.52 16.96
C PRO A 521 2.22 1.80 16.70
N PRO A 522 2.63 0.84 17.55
CA PRO A 522 1.78 0.06 18.47
C PRO A 522 1.62 0.62 19.90
N LEU A 523 2.26 1.74 20.22
CA LEU A 523 2.22 2.39 21.54
C LEU A 523 0.93 3.21 21.74
N PRO A 524 0.50 3.47 22.99
CA PRO A 524 1.26 3.43 24.25
C PRO A 524 1.53 2.02 24.80
N ARG A 525 2.42 1.92 25.78
CA ARG A 525 2.51 0.71 26.62
C ARG A 525 1.28 0.56 27.51
N LEU A 526 0.92 -0.67 27.85
CA LEU A 526 -0.22 -0.99 28.70
C LEU A 526 -0.21 -0.26 30.04
N ARG A 527 0.96 -0.05 30.66
CA ARG A 527 1.07 0.74 31.90
C ARG A 527 0.60 2.19 31.72
N TYR A 528 0.92 2.81 30.59
CA TYR A 528 0.54 4.19 30.28
C TYR A 528 -0.93 4.25 29.89
N HIS A 529 -1.39 3.28 29.10
CA HIS A 529 -2.82 3.13 28.78
C HIS A 529 -3.68 2.92 30.04
N ARG A 530 -3.28 2.05 30.97
CA ARG A 530 -3.98 1.83 32.25
C ARG A 530 -4.02 3.09 33.12
N LEU A 531 -2.98 3.92 33.07
CA LEU A 531 -2.99 5.22 33.72
C LEU A 531 -4.04 6.14 33.09
N TRP A 532 -4.10 6.19 31.76
CA TRP A 532 -5.07 6.98 31.02
C TRP A 532 -6.52 6.55 31.30
N LYS A 533 -6.77 5.23 31.36
CA LYS A 533 -8.07 4.65 31.72
C LYS A 533 -8.61 5.07 33.09
N ARG A 534 -7.77 5.58 33.99
CA ARG A 534 -8.25 6.12 35.28
C ARG A 534 -8.97 7.44 35.14
N ALA A 535 -8.70 8.21 34.09
CA ALA A 535 -9.40 9.46 33.78
C ALA A 535 -10.43 9.27 32.66
N VAL A 536 -10.12 8.43 31.67
CA VAL A 536 -11.00 8.12 30.54
C VAL A 536 -11.36 6.62 30.56
N PRO A 537 -12.37 6.19 31.34
CA PRO A 537 -12.70 4.77 31.52
C PRO A 537 -12.94 4.01 30.20
N ASP A 538 -13.54 4.69 29.22
CA ASP A 538 -13.91 4.12 27.91
C ASP A 538 -12.77 4.15 26.87
N GLN A 539 -11.55 4.55 27.25
CA GLN A 539 -10.40 4.58 26.34
C GLN A 539 -10.12 3.19 25.76
N ALA A 540 -10.29 3.03 24.44
CA ALA A 540 -10.01 1.78 23.75
C ALA A 540 -8.50 1.51 23.63
N LEU A 541 -8.12 0.21 23.61
CA LEU A 541 -6.72 -0.25 23.54
C LEU A 541 -6.04 0.04 22.19
N ALA A 542 -6.79 -0.02 21.09
CA ALA A 542 -6.33 0.25 19.73
C ALA A 542 -6.94 1.55 19.19
N ALA A 543 -6.77 2.63 19.96
CA ALA A 543 -7.21 3.97 19.59
C ALA A 543 -6.16 5.00 20.01
N PRO A 544 -6.12 6.17 19.33
CA PRO A 544 -5.34 7.31 19.81
C PRO A 544 -5.65 7.58 21.28
N VAL A 545 -4.62 7.92 22.04
CA VAL A 545 -4.79 8.34 23.44
C VAL A 545 -5.13 9.82 23.42
N GLY A 546 -6.33 10.16 23.87
CA GLY A 546 -6.84 11.54 23.86
C GLY A 546 -7.59 11.86 25.15
N ILE A 547 -7.66 13.14 25.46
CA ILE A 547 -8.52 13.69 26.52
C ILE A 547 -8.97 15.08 26.05
N GLY A 548 -10.25 15.38 26.24
CA GLY A 548 -10.79 16.70 25.93
C GLY A 548 -10.51 17.71 27.04
N ALA A 549 -11.20 18.85 27.03
CA ALA A 549 -11.18 19.79 28.14
C ALA A 549 -11.48 19.08 29.48
N PRO A 550 -10.66 19.29 30.52
CA PRO A 550 -10.84 18.60 31.80
C PRO A 550 -12.17 19.00 32.43
N ALA A 551 -13.12 18.07 32.45
CA ALA A 551 -14.45 18.27 33.00
C ALA A 551 -14.59 17.63 34.40
N ASP A 552 -13.81 16.57 34.66
CA ASP A 552 -13.80 15.83 35.93
C ASP A 552 -12.48 16.08 36.71
N PRO A 553 -12.50 16.13 38.06
CA PRO A 553 -11.30 16.04 38.89
C PRO A 553 -10.27 14.96 38.50
N ALA A 554 -10.73 13.83 37.94
CA ALA A 554 -9.86 12.76 37.45
C ALA A 554 -9.00 13.21 36.25
N ASP A 555 -9.57 13.97 35.32
CA ASP A 555 -8.90 14.52 34.14
C ASP A 555 -7.82 15.51 34.56
N ALA A 556 -8.20 16.46 35.42
CA ALA A 556 -7.28 17.44 35.99
C ALA A 556 -6.11 16.77 36.74
N ARG A 557 -6.39 15.70 37.50
CA ARG A 557 -5.36 14.92 38.21
C ARG A 557 -4.43 14.19 37.23
N LEU A 558 -4.95 13.62 36.15
CA LEU A 558 -4.13 12.97 35.12
C LEU A 558 -3.23 13.98 34.42
N LEU A 559 -3.79 15.10 33.94
CA LEU A 559 -3.04 16.17 33.29
C LEU A 559 -1.92 16.69 34.20
N ARG A 560 -2.19 16.87 35.50
CA ARG A 560 -1.18 17.24 36.50
C ARG A 560 -0.08 16.21 36.66
N LEU A 561 -0.44 14.93 36.76
CA LEU A 561 0.51 13.84 36.89
C LEU A 561 1.44 13.76 35.67
N LEU A 562 0.90 14.08 34.50
CA LEU A 562 1.62 14.14 33.24
C LEU A 562 2.25 15.51 32.98
N ALA A 563 2.30 16.39 33.98
CA ALA A 563 2.92 17.70 33.92
C ALA A 563 2.42 18.60 32.76
N VAL A 564 1.17 18.44 32.35
CA VAL A 564 0.51 19.34 31.37
C VAL A 564 0.19 20.65 32.08
N ARG A 565 0.85 21.73 31.64
CA ARG A 565 0.74 23.06 32.29
C ARG A 565 -0.07 24.06 31.48
N THR A 566 -0.30 23.79 30.21
CA THR A 566 -1.05 24.67 29.33
C THR A 566 -2.01 23.81 28.53
N PHE A 567 -3.28 24.16 28.61
CA PHE A 567 -4.33 23.59 27.80
C PHE A 567 -4.86 24.70 26.89
N ILE A 568 -4.91 24.45 25.58
CA ILE A 568 -5.44 25.38 24.59
C ILE A 568 -6.69 24.72 24.01
N ALA A 569 -7.84 25.32 24.28
CA ALA A 569 -9.14 24.89 23.81
C ALA A 569 -9.30 25.13 22.30
N PRO A 570 -10.32 24.56 21.64
CA PRO A 570 -10.48 24.65 20.18
C PRO A 570 -10.74 26.07 19.67
N ASP A 571 -11.30 26.94 20.51
CA ASP A 571 -11.53 28.37 20.24
C ASP A 571 -10.28 29.24 20.51
N GLY A 572 -9.17 28.63 20.92
CA GLY A 572 -7.91 29.30 21.26
C GLY A 572 -7.83 29.76 22.71
N GLU A 573 -8.85 29.52 23.54
CA GLU A 573 -8.78 29.87 24.96
C GLU A 573 -7.66 29.08 25.65
N THR A 574 -6.77 29.80 26.33
CA THR A 574 -5.58 29.21 26.96
C THR A 574 -5.75 29.14 28.47
N THR A 575 -5.89 27.92 28.98
CA THR A 575 -5.91 27.63 30.42
C THR A 575 -4.52 27.26 30.91
N ARG A 576 -3.94 28.11 31.77
CA ARG A 576 -2.67 27.84 32.45
C ARG A 576 -2.92 27.10 33.76
N ASP A 577 -2.13 26.06 34.02
CA ASP A 577 -2.34 25.10 35.10
C ASP A 577 -3.80 24.61 35.13
N PRO A 578 -4.25 23.87 34.09
CA PRO A 578 -5.62 23.35 34.04
C PRO A 578 -5.99 22.50 35.27
N ALA A 579 -5.01 22.01 36.02
CA ALA A 579 -5.20 21.31 37.28
C ALA A 579 -5.47 22.21 38.50
N ALA A 580 -5.30 23.53 38.38
CA ALA A 580 -5.60 24.50 39.45
C ALA A 580 -7.08 24.88 39.50
N ALA A 581 -7.82 24.78 38.39
CA ALA A 581 -9.25 25.10 38.33
C ALA A 581 -10.11 24.24 39.30
N SER A 582 -9.69 22.99 39.58
CA SER A 582 -10.36 22.11 40.54
C SER A 582 -10.16 22.50 42.01
N ARG A 583 -9.41 23.56 42.33
CA ARG A 583 -9.26 24.07 43.70
C ARG A 583 -10.40 25.02 44.11
N ALA A 584 -11.24 25.44 43.17
CA ALA A 584 -12.27 26.45 43.38
C ALA A 584 -13.68 25.88 43.60
N SER A 585 -13.85 24.54 43.59
CA SER A 585 -15.13 23.85 43.77
C SER A 585 -15.16 23.01 45.04
#